data_AF-A0A955QW48-F1
#
_entry.id   AF-A0A955QW48-F1
#
_cell.length_a   1.000
_cell.length_b   1.000
_cell.length_c   1.000
_cell.angle_alpha   90.00
_cell.angle_beta   90.00
_cell.angle_gamma   90.00
#
_symmetry.space_group_name_H-M   'P 1'
#
loop_
_entity.id
_entity.type
_entity.pdbx_description
1 polymer ?
#
loop_
_entity_poly.entity_id
_entity_poly.type
_entity_poly.pdbx_seq_one_letter_code
_entity_poly.pdbx_strand_id
1 'polypeptide(L)'
;MTRYFQPLIILVFVSSMLGCSSSPTYTTSEEVRLATTSTVDAFENVTWLEAPPVTSPQTLVTYQLRSASAKDLSFYQLYLHQTREKEQGWALFEHARGKDGEPLSFLKIDRQHLSDPPGGLKEVFAVQLTDQDVSRYAQTGLSLVLRGQHDLVAVEVPAFYFQGFLNRSHEPSTSSPKKP
;
A
#
# COMPACT_ATOMS: atom_id res chain seq x y z
N MET A 1 -10.57 55.98 -25.76
CA MET A 1 -9.87 55.40 -24.59
C MET A 1 -10.87 54.69 -23.69
N THR A 2 -11.05 53.39 -23.88
CA THR A 2 -11.55 52.40 -22.90
C THR A 2 -11.86 51.09 -23.64
N ARG A 3 -11.77 49.97 -22.89
CA ARG A 3 -12.45 48.67 -23.14
C ARG A 3 -11.72 47.59 -23.96
N TYR A 4 -10.61 47.03 -23.48
CA TYR A 4 -10.24 45.63 -23.78
C TYR A 4 -9.29 45.05 -22.72
N PHE A 5 -9.71 44.92 -21.45
CA PHE A 5 -8.84 44.34 -20.41
C PHE A 5 -9.60 43.52 -19.37
N GLN A 6 -10.71 42.87 -19.74
CA GLN A 6 -11.59 42.22 -18.76
C GLN A 6 -12.07 40.77 -19.01
N PRO A 7 -11.76 40.04 -20.10
CA PRO A 7 -12.16 38.63 -20.17
C PRO A 7 -11.09 37.62 -19.75
N LEU A 8 -9.82 38.01 -19.55
CA LEU A 8 -8.74 37.03 -19.39
C LEU A 8 -8.57 36.46 -17.96
N ILE A 9 -9.08 37.16 -16.94
CA ILE A 9 -8.87 36.77 -15.53
C ILE A 9 -9.83 35.66 -15.08
N ILE A 10 -10.97 35.49 -15.75
CA ILE A 10 -11.99 34.50 -15.36
C ILE A 10 -11.59 33.07 -15.81
N LEU A 11 -10.78 32.92 -16.86
CA LEU A 11 -10.43 31.59 -17.39
C LEU A 11 -9.36 30.85 -16.56
N VAL A 12 -8.53 31.57 -15.80
CA VAL A 12 -7.44 30.97 -15.00
C VAL A 12 -7.96 30.42 -13.65
N PHE A 13 -9.06 30.95 -13.12
CA PHE A 13 -9.58 30.54 -11.82
C PHE A 13 -10.38 29.23 -11.86
N VAL A 14 -10.96 28.87 -13.01
CA VAL A 14 -11.77 27.65 -13.19
C VAL A 14 -10.88 26.39 -13.33
N SER A 15 -9.61 26.54 -13.74
CA SER A 15 -8.67 25.42 -13.88
C SER A 15 -8.10 24.91 -12.55
N SER A 16 -8.14 25.74 -11.50
CA SER A 16 -7.57 25.42 -10.19
C SER A 16 -8.51 24.66 -9.24
N MET A 17 -9.78 24.42 -9.61
CA MET A 17 -10.75 23.71 -8.77
C MET A 17 -10.95 22.23 -9.13
N LEU A 18 -10.26 21.70 -10.15
CA LEU A 18 -10.34 20.28 -10.54
C LEU A 18 -9.20 19.41 -9.95
N GLY A 19 -8.38 19.99 -9.08
CA GLY A 19 -7.15 19.37 -8.56
C GLY A 19 -7.25 18.69 -7.21
N CYS A 20 -8.44 18.24 -6.76
CA CYS A 20 -8.48 17.23 -5.70
C CYS A 20 -8.43 15.86 -6.39
N SER A 21 -7.22 15.36 -6.66
CA SER A 21 -7.06 13.96 -7.06
C SER A 21 -7.49 13.09 -5.88
N SER A 22 -8.75 12.65 -5.86
CA SER A 22 -9.16 11.52 -5.04
C SER A 22 -8.21 10.38 -5.36
N SER A 23 -7.51 9.87 -4.35
CA SER A 23 -6.67 8.68 -4.53
C SER A 23 -7.55 7.58 -5.15
N PRO A 24 -7.05 6.84 -6.17
CA PRO A 24 -7.84 5.83 -6.84
C PRO A 24 -8.36 4.81 -5.82
N THR A 25 -9.68 4.65 -5.76
CA THR A 25 -10.30 3.62 -4.92
C THR A 25 -10.37 2.34 -5.73
N TYR A 26 -9.72 1.29 -5.24
CA TYR A 26 -9.78 -0.05 -5.83
C TYR A 26 -10.88 -0.85 -5.14
N THR A 27 -11.84 -1.34 -5.92
CA THR A 27 -13.04 -2.03 -5.42
C THR A 27 -13.19 -3.45 -5.98
N THR A 28 -12.42 -3.78 -7.02
CA THR A 28 -12.45 -5.10 -7.67
C THR A 28 -11.06 -5.72 -7.79
N SER A 29 -11.01 -7.04 -7.95
CA SER A 29 -9.75 -7.76 -8.20
C SER A 29 -9.13 -7.38 -9.54
N GLU A 30 -9.94 -7.07 -10.55
CA GLU A 30 -9.45 -6.68 -11.87
C GLU A 30 -8.74 -5.32 -11.84
N GLU A 31 -9.29 -4.34 -11.13
CA GLU A 31 -8.64 -3.03 -10.94
C GLU A 31 -7.29 -3.17 -10.23
N VAL A 32 -7.23 -4.01 -9.20
CA VAL A 32 -5.99 -4.30 -8.48
C VAL A 32 -4.99 -5.03 -9.40
N ARG A 33 -5.43 -6.02 -10.17
CA ARG A 33 -4.59 -6.75 -11.14
C ARG A 33 -3.94 -5.81 -12.15
N LEU A 34 -4.74 -4.94 -12.76
CA LEU A 34 -4.29 -3.97 -13.77
C LEU A 34 -3.34 -2.91 -13.19
N ALA A 35 -3.56 -2.50 -11.95
CA ALA A 35 -2.72 -1.53 -11.26
C ALA A 35 -1.47 -2.14 -10.61
N THR A 36 -1.38 -3.47 -10.52
CA THR A 36 -0.22 -4.16 -9.96
C THR A 36 0.96 -4.08 -10.93
N THR A 37 2.05 -3.47 -10.48
CA THR A 37 3.25 -3.23 -11.28
C THR A 37 4.27 -4.33 -11.07
N SER A 38 5.08 -4.60 -12.10
CA SER A 38 6.26 -5.46 -12.00
C SER A 38 7.48 -4.65 -12.38
N THR A 39 8.51 -4.71 -11.54
CA THR A 39 9.79 -4.04 -11.76
C THR A 39 10.92 -5.05 -11.61
N VAL A 40 11.94 -4.95 -12.47
CA VAL A 40 13.12 -5.80 -12.40
C VAL A 40 14.27 -4.94 -11.90
N ASP A 41 14.78 -5.25 -10.71
CA ASP A 41 16.04 -4.72 -10.24
C ASP A 41 17.18 -5.49 -10.90
N ALA A 42 17.82 -4.84 -11.88
CA ALA A 42 18.91 -5.45 -12.63
C ALA A 42 20.21 -5.62 -11.81
N PHE A 43 20.37 -4.87 -10.72
CA PHE A 43 21.55 -4.95 -9.86
C PHE A 43 21.44 -6.15 -8.91
N GLU A 44 20.28 -6.30 -8.27
CA GLU A 44 20.02 -7.42 -7.35
C GLU A 44 19.51 -8.67 -8.07
N ASN A 45 19.17 -8.56 -9.36
CA ASN A 45 18.52 -9.61 -10.16
C ASN A 45 17.24 -10.13 -9.48
N VAL A 46 16.45 -9.20 -8.95
CA VAL A 46 15.19 -9.46 -8.25
C VAL A 46 14.05 -8.85 -9.06
N THR A 47 13.00 -9.63 -9.28
CA THR A 47 11.73 -9.11 -9.81
C THR A 47 10.80 -8.81 -8.65
N TRP A 48 10.39 -7.55 -8.54
CA TRP A 48 9.39 -7.09 -7.60
C TRP A 48 8.02 -7.03 -8.29
N LEU A 49 7.00 -7.47 -7.57
CA LEU A 49 5.60 -7.29 -7.94
C LEU A 49 4.91 -6.52 -6.81
N GLU A 50 4.23 -5.42 -7.16
CA GLU A 50 3.70 -4.48 -6.17
C GLU A 50 2.26 -4.13 -6.50
N ALA A 51 1.33 -4.47 -5.60
CA ALA A 51 -0.04 -4.02 -5.67
C ALA A 51 -0.11 -2.48 -5.46
N PRO A 52 -1.18 -1.81 -5.90
CA PRO A 52 -1.35 -0.40 -5.58
C PRO A 52 -1.56 -0.19 -4.06
N PRO A 53 -0.99 0.85 -3.45
CA PRO A 53 -1.20 1.14 -2.04
C PRO A 53 -2.66 1.55 -1.78
N VAL A 54 -3.25 1.07 -0.68
CA VAL A 54 -4.62 1.41 -0.27
C VAL A 54 -4.63 1.87 1.18
N THR A 55 -5.26 3.01 1.44
CA THR A 55 -5.40 3.58 2.78
C THR A 55 -6.77 3.23 3.35
N SER A 56 -6.79 2.53 4.50
CA SER A 56 -8.03 2.29 5.23
C SER A 56 -8.59 3.63 5.74
N PRO A 57 -9.81 4.02 5.36
CA PRO A 57 -10.39 5.29 5.81
C PRO A 57 -10.69 5.29 7.32
N GLN A 58 -10.85 4.12 7.95
CA GLN A 58 -11.14 4.00 9.38
C GLN A 58 -9.89 4.14 10.24
N THR A 59 -8.75 3.59 9.79
CA THR A 59 -7.53 3.50 10.60
C THR A 59 -6.39 4.39 10.11
N LEU A 60 -6.53 4.93 8.90
CA LEU A 60 -5.48 5.67 8.19
C LEU A 60 -4.20 4.86 7.99
N VAL A 61 -4.26 3.54 8.16
CA VAL A 61 -3.17 2.63 7.79
C VAL A 61 -3.22 2.43 6.29
N THR A 62 -2.11 2.69 5.63
CA THR A 62 -1.91 2.34 4.23
C THR A 62 -1.25 0.98 4.16
N TYR A 63 -1.81 0.09 3.37
CA TYR A 63 -1.26 -1.24 3.11
C TYR A 63 -0.96 -1.44 1.62
N GLN A 64 0.03 -2.27 1.34
CA GLN A 64 0.46 -2.62 0.00
C GLN A 64 0.97 -4.06 -0.02
N LEU A 65 0.41 -4.91 -0.86
CA LEU A 65 0.95 -6.27 -1.05
C LEU A 65 2.12 -6.23 -2.02
N ARG A 66 3.23 -6.85 -1.64
CA ARG A 66 4.45 -6.92 -2.44
C ARG A 66 4.95 -8.36 -2.47
N SER A 67 5.58 -8.75 -3.56
CA SER A 67 6.39 -9.96 -3.62
C SER A 67 7.71 -9.66 -4.30
N ALA A 68 8.72 -10.43 -3.93
CA ALA A 68 10.02 -10.43 -4.59
C ALA A 68 10.31 -11.87 -5.03
N SER A 69 10.85 -12.00 -6.24
CA SER A 69 11.31 -13.27 -6.79
C SER A 69 12.72 -13.11 -7.33
N ALA A 70 13.62 -13.93 -6.80
CA ALA A 70 14.98 -14.14 -7.27
C ALA A 70 15.19 -15.66 -7.46
N LYS A 71 16.30 -16.05 -8.08
CA LYS A 71 16.59 -17.45 -8.48
C LYS A 71 16.26 -18.50 -7.41
N ASP A 72 16.54 -18.20 -6.15
CA ASP A 72 16.38 -19.12 -5.02
C ASP A 72 15.54 -18.53 -3.87
N LEU A 73 14.85 -17.40 -4.10
CA LEU A 73 14.10 -16.70 -3.06
C LEU A 73 12.79 -16.15 -3.62
N SER A 74 11.67 -16.56 -3.02
CA SER A 74 10.38 -15.92 -3.22
C SER A 74 9.74 -15.62 -1.87
N PHE A 75 9.23 -14.41 -1.69
CA PHE A 75 8.47 -14.08 -0.50
C PHE A 75 7.34 -13.08 -0.81
N TYR A 76 6.34 -13.08 0.06
CA TYR A 76 5.25 -12.10 0.06
C TYR A 76 5.30 -11.26 1.32
N GLN A 77 5.00 -9.98 1.18
CA GLN A 77 4.93 -9.04 2.28
C GLN A 77 3.69 -8.17 2.14
N LEU A 78 2.87 -8.11 3.18
CA LEU A 78 1.95 -6.99 3.36
C LEU A 78 2.73 -5.86 4.01
N TYR A 79 3.11 -4.88 3.20
CA TYR A 79 3.77 -3.67 3.65
C TYR A 79 2.71 -2.71 4.22
N LEU A 80 2.93 -2.20 5.42
CA LEU A 80 2.01 -1.30 6.09
C LEU A 80 2.76 -0.07 6.57
N HIS A 81 2.12 1.08 6.47
CA HIS A 81 2.60 2.28 7.14
C HIS A 81 1.44 3.08 7.71
N GLN A 82 1.72 3.74 8.83
CA GLN A 82 0.80 4.65 9.48
C GLN A 82 1.54 5.91 9.86
N THR A 83 0.95 7.05 9.52
CA THR A 83 1.34 8.34 10.06
C THR A 83 0.36 8.70 11.16
N ARG A 84 0.87 8.96 12.37
CA ARG A 84 0.07 9.44 13.49
C ARG A 84 0.52 10.83 13.88
N GLU A 85 -0.45 11.72 14.06
CA GLU A 85 -0.20 13.05 14.59
C GLU A 85 -0.03 12.99 16.12
N LYS A 86 0.61 14.02 16.70
CA LYS A 86 0.89 14.09 18.14
C LYS A 86 -0.35 13.85 19.00
N GLU A 87 -1.49 14.41 18.58
CA GLU A 87 -2.76 14.33 19.32
C GLU A 87 -3.39 12.93 19.30
N GLN A 88 -3.02 12.09 18.33
CA GLN A 88 -3.50 10.70 18.22
C GLN A 88 -2.71 9.73 19.11
N GLY A 89 -1.60 10.18 19.70
CA GLY A 89 -0.71 9.34 20.50
C GLY A 89 0.15 8.38 19.65
N TRP A 90 1.22 7.88 20.25
CA TRP A 90 2.15 6.97 19.57
C TRP A 90 1.76 5.52 19.83
N ALA A 91 1.48 4.75 18.77
CA ALA A 91 1.19 3.33 18.92
C ALA A 91 2.47 2.54 19.26
N LEU A 92 3.56 2.80 18.53
CA LEU A 92 4.82 2.07 18.63
C LEU A 92 4.62 0.58 18.36
N PHE A 93 4.16 0.21 17.16
CA PHE A 93 3.80 -1.18 16.84
C PHE A 93 4.96 -2.18 17.01
N GLU A 94 4.62 -3.36 17.53
CA GLU A 94 5.58 -4.44 17.83
C GLU A 94 5.11 -5.82 17.36
N HIS A 95 3.79 -6.02 17.24
CA HIS A 95 3.23 -7.32 16.90
C HIS A 95 2.03 -7.20 15.94
N ALA A 96 1.86 -8.25 15.14
CA ALA A 96 0.70 -8.46 14.27
C ALA A 96 0.02 -9.79 14.60
N ARG A 97 -1.31 -9.81 14.57
CA ARG A 97 -2.12 -11.02 14.75
C ARG A 97 -3.25 -11.07 13.73
N GLY A 98 -3.61 -12.28 13.28
CA GLY A 98 -4.84 -12.51 12.51
C GLY A 98 -6.10 -12.40 13.39
N LYS A 99 -7.27 -12.46 12.75
CA LYS A 99 -8.60 -12.44 13.40
C LYS A 99 -8.77 -13.49 14.50
N ASP A 100 -8.15 -14.63 14.26
CA ASP A 100 -8.12 -15.85 15.05
C ASP A 100 -7.13 -15.77 16.22
N GLY A 101 -6.42 -14.64 16.37
CA GLY A 101 -5.42 -14.41 17.42
C GLY A 101 -4.04 -15.00 17.11
N GLU A 102 -3.92 -15.73 16.00
CA GLU A 102 -2.69 -16.32 15.51
C GLU A 102 -1.63 -15.25 15.22
N PRO A 103 -0.40 -15.42 15.70
CA PRO A 103 0.68 -14.46 15.45
C PRO A 103 1.08 -14.48 13.97
N LEU A 104 1.27 -13.29 13.41
CA LEU A 104 1.81 -13.12 12.06
C LEU A 104 3.27 -12.66 12.14
N SER A 105 4.09 -13.07 11.17
CA SER A 105 5.51 -12.71 11.12
C SER A 105 5.68 -11.21 10.87
N PHE A 106 5.96 -10.46 11.94
CA PHE A 106 6.05 -9.00 11.92
C PHE A 106 7.51 -8.54 11.81
N LEU A 107 7.76 -7.66 10.85
CA LEU A 107 9.05 -7.02 10.63
C LEU A 107 8.90 -5.50 10.74
N LYS A 108 9.58 -4.90 11.71
CA LYS A 108 9.72 -3.44 11.78
C LYS A 108 10.74 -2.99 10.75
N ILE A 109 10.35 -2.07 9.86
CA ILE A 109 11.22 -1.58 8.79
C ILE A 109 11.80 -0.24 9.18
N ASP A 110 10.95 0.71 9.57
CA ASP A 110 11.37 2.06 9.87
C ASP A 110 10.43 2.75 10.85
N ARG A 111 10.97 3.71 11.58
CA ARG A 111 10.25 4.59 12.49
C ARG A 111 10.90 5.97 12.46
N GLN A 112 10.12 6.96 12.04
CA GLN A 112 10.59 8.33 11.88
C GLN A 112 9.73 9.31 12.66
N HIS A 113 10.38 10.21 13.40
CA HIS A 113 9.72 11.38 13.96
C HIS A 113 9.50 12.41 12.86
N LEU A 114 8.27 12.91 12.77
CA LEU A 114 7.91 13.93 11.80
C LEU A 114 8.21 15.31 12.38
N SER A 115 8.88 16.11 11.55
CA SER A 115 9.08 17.55 11.83
C SER A 115 7.82 18.35 11.57
N ASP A 116 6.96 17.87 10.66
CA ASP A 116 5.66 18.43 10.32
C ASP A 116 4.65 17.29 10.05
N PRO A 117 3.55 17.18 10.82
CA PRO A 117 3.25 17.97 12.01
C PRO A 117 4.27 17.68 13.13
N PRO A 118 4.71 18.71 13.90
CA PRO A 118 5.74 18.54 14.91
C PRO A 118 5.29 17.56 16.01
N GLY A 119 6.09 16.51 16.20
CA GLY A 119 5.80 15.45 17.17
C GLY A 119 4.94 14.30 16.62
N GLY A 120 4.64 14.31 15.32
CA GLY A 120 4.08 13.15 14.63
C GLY A 120 5.07 11.99 14.55
N LEU A 121 4.54 10.80 14.31
CA LEU A 121 5.31 9.58 14.13
C LEU A 121 4.86 8.87 12.87
N LYS A 122 5.81 8.53 12.00
CA LYS A 122 5.57 7.61 10.89
C LYS A 122 6.20 6.27 11.25
N GLU A 123 5.38 5.22 11.22
CA GLU A 123 5.82 3.84 11.41
C GLU A 123 5.61 3.05 10.14
N VAL A 124 6.62 2.26 9.78
CA VAL A 124 6.64 1.42 8.59
C VAL A 124 7.04 0.01 9.02
N PHE A 125 6.25 -0.97 8.61
CA PHE A 125 6.46 -2.37 8.97
C PHE A 125 5.92 -3.27 7.86
N ALA A 126 6.32 -4.53 7.89
CA ALA A 126 5.78 -5.55 7.00
C ALA A 126 5.31 -6.75 7.81
N VAL A 127 4.25 -7.37 7.32
CA VAL A 127 3.87 -8.73 7.72
C VAL A 127 4.35 -9.66 6.61
N GLN A 128 5.25 -10.59 6.93
CA GLN A 128 5.67 -11.62 5.99
C GLN A 128 4.56 -12.65 5.87
N LEU A 129 4.24 -13.00 4.62
CA LEU A 129 3.18 -13.94 4.27
C LEU A 129 3.77 -15.12 3.52
N THR A 130 3.27 -16.30 3.80
CA THR A 130 3.53 -17.50 3.01
C THR A 130 2.61 -17.57 1.79
N ASP A 131 2.95 -18.41 0.81
CA ASP A 131 2.08 -18.70 -0.34
C ASP A 131 0.70 -19.19 0.11
N GLN A 132 0.66 -19.99 1.18
CA GLN A 132 -0.56 -20.48 1.79
C GLN A 132 -1.39 -19.34 2.39
N ASP A 133 -0.74 -18.37 3.05
CA ASP A 133 -1.43 -17.20 3.61
C ASP A 133 -2.06 -16.36 2.51
N VAL A 134 -1.30 -16.02 1.47
CA VAL A 134 -1.79 -15.21 0.35
C VAL A 134 -2.95 -15.91 -0.36
N SER A 135 -2.84 -17.22 -0.60
CA SER A 135 -3.90 -18.03 -1.21
C SER A 135 -5.16 -18.09 -0.33
N ARG A 136 -5.00 -18.23 0.99
CA ARG A 136 -6.11 -18.22 1.96
C ARG A 136 -6.79 -16.85 2.00
N TYR A 137 -6.02 -15.76 2.05
CA TYR A 137 -6.55 -14.41 2.14
C TYR A 137 -7.15 -13.92 0.82
N ALA A 138 -6.77 -14.49 -0.32
CA ALA A 138 -7.52 -14.33 -1.58
C ALA A 138 -8.95 -14.88 -1.51
N GLN A 139 -9.26 -15.80 -0.60
CA GLN A 139 -10.62 -16.31 -0.43
C GLN A 139 -11.39 -15.57 0.67
N THR A 140 -10.70 -15.17 1.73
CA THR A 140 -11.34 -14.74 2.99
C THR A 140 -11.09 -13.28 3.33
N GLY A 141 -10.13 -12.62 2.68
CA GLY A 141 -9.55 -11.36 3.15
C GLY A 141 -8.63 -11.58 4.35
N LEU A 142 -8.08 -10.50 4.87
CA LEU A 142 -7.25 -10.50 6.07
C LEU A 142 -7.76 -9.44 7.04
N SER A 143 -8.22 -9.89 8.20
CA SER A 143 -8.40 -9.02 9.37
C SER A 143 -7.14 -9.10 10.22
N LEU A 144 -6.40 -8.00 10.28
CA LEU A 144 -5.11 -7.86 10.94
C LEU A 144 -5.25 -6.96 12.16
N VAL A 145 -4.78 -7.41 13.30
CA VAL A 145 -4.68 -6.60 14.51
C VAL A 145 -3.22 -6.27 14.78
N LEU A 146 -2.90 -4.99 14.70
CA LEU A 146 -1.59 -4.41 15.01
C LEU A 146 -1.59 -3.96 16.46
N ARG A 147 -0.65 -4.47 17.25
CA ARG A 147 -0.50 -4.10 18.66
C ARG A 147 0.82 -3.37 18.86
N GLY A 148 0.73 -2.18 19.42
CA GLY A 148 1.86 -1.41 19.91
C GLY A 148 1.86 -1.28 21.43
N GLN A 149 2.77 -0.46 21.93
CA GLN A 149 2.95 -0.21 23.37
C GLN A 149 1.77 0.55 23.99
N HIS A 150 1.15 1.46 23.24
CA HIS A 150 0.08 2.32 23.76
C HIS A 150 -1.22 2.27 22.97
N ASP A 151 -1.25 1.52 21.86
CA ASP A 151 -2.44 1.46 21.03
C ASP A 151 -2.55 0.13 20.25
N LEU A 152 -3.74 -0.11 19.73
CA LEU A 152 -4.08 -1.25 18.89
C LEU A 152 -4.94 -0.80 17.72
N VAL A 153 -4.58 -1.26 16.53
CA VAL A 153 -5.26 -0.90 15.27
C VAL A 153 -5.68 -2.15 14.54
N ALA A 154 -6.95 -2.24 14.16
CA ALA A 154 -7.49 -3.34 13.36
C ALA A 154 -7.64 -2.91 11.89
N VAL A 155 -6.91 -3.57 11.00
CA VAL A 155 -6.89 -3.30 9.55
C VAL A 155 -7.58 -4.46 8.83
N GLU A 156 -8.54 -4.13 7.97
CA GLU A 156 -9.21 -5.09 7.10
C GLU A 156 -8.67 -4.94 5.68
N VAL A 157 -8.07 -6.01 5.14
CA VAL A 157 -7.64 -6.09 3.74
C VAL A 157 -8.62 -7.02 3.01
N PRO A 158 -9.36 -6.52 2.03
CA PRO A 158 -10.42 -7.30 1.41
C PRO A 158 -9.87 -8.40 0.48
N ALA A 159 -10.62 -9.51 0.36
CA ALA A 159 -10.22 -10.66 -0.43
C ALA A 159 -9.88 -10.33 -1.89
N PHE A 160 -10.65 -9.43 -2.51
CA PHE A 160 -10.44 -9.02 -3.91
C PHE A 160 -9.05 -8.42 -4.15
N TYR A 161 -8.44 -7.81 -3.12
CA TYR A 161 -7.12 -7.20 -3.22
C TYR A 161 -6.03 -8.27 -3.38
N PHE A 162 -6.09 -9.33 -2.56
CA PHE A 162 -5.22 -10.50 -2.71
C PHE A 162 -5.46 -11.24 -4.03
N GLN A 163 -6.73 -11.39 -4.44
CA GLN A 163 -7.08 -12.02 -5.72
C GLN A 163 -6.48 -11.28 -6.91
N GLY A 164 -6.63 -9.96 -6.97
CA GLY A 164 -6.08 -9.15 -8.05
C GLY A 164 -4.57 -9.27 -8.16
N PHE A 165 -3.88 -9.23 -7.01
CA PHE A 165 -2.45 -9.42 -6.94
C PHE A 165 -2.00 -10.81 -7.42
N LEU A 166 -2.67 -11.88 -6.96
CA LEU A 166 -2.36 -13.25 -7.39
C LEU A 166 -2.67 -13.49 -8.88
N ASN A 167 -3.73 -12.88 -9.40
CA ASN A 167 -4.04 -12.98 -10.82
C ASN A 167 -2.89 -12.38 -11.66
N ARG A 168 -2.29 -11.28 -11.19
CA ARG A 168 -1.13 -10.68 -11.85
C ARG A 168 0.13 -11.53 -11.70
N SER A 169 0.37 -12.13 -10.54
CA SER A 169 1.59 -12.93 -10.29
C SER A 169 1.68 -14.21 -11.13
N HIS A 170 0.54 -14.76 -11.55
CA HIS A 170 0.47 -15.95 -12.40
C HIS A 170 0.50 -15.65 -13.90
N GLU A 171 0.45 -14.37 -14.31
CA GLU A 171 0.58 -14.03 -15.71
C GLU A 171 2.02 -14.30 -16.18
N PRO A 172 2.22 -15.00 -17.31
CA PRO A 172 3.55 -15.14 -17.89
C PRO A 172 4.09 -13.74 -18.20
N SER A 173 5.29 -13.43 -17.72
CA SER A 173 5.94 -12.14 -17.97
C SER A 173 6.10 -11.93 -19.48
N THR A 174 5.21 -11.17 -20.11
CA THR A 174 5.20 -10.96 -21.56
C THR A 174 6.32 -10.04 -22.06
N SER A 175 7.23 -9.60 -21.18
CA SER A 175 8.32 -8.70 -21.51
C SER A 175 9.69 -9.41 -21.49
N SER A 176 10.00 -10.14 -22.56
CA SER A 176 11.38 -10.13 -23.06
C SER A 176 11.41 -9.17 -24.24
N PRO A 177 11.99 -7.97 -24.12
CA PRO A 177 12.32 -7.21 -25.32
C PRO A 177 13.29 -8.09 -26.12
N LYS A 178 12.89 -8.48 -27.34
CA LYS A 178 13.83 -9.02 -28.32
C LYS A 178 14.97 -8.02 -28.41
N LYS A 179 16.16 -8.41 -27.94
CA LYS A 179 17.38 -7.66 -28.24
C LYS A 179 17.46 -7.52 -29.77
N PRO A 180 17.60 -6.30 -30.31
CA PRO A 180 17.94 -6.12 -31.72
C PRO A 180 19.31 -6.74 -32.04
#